data_AF-A0A087V1G0-F1
#
_entry.id   AF-A0A087V1G0-F1
#
_cell.length_a   1.000
_cell.length_b   1.000
_cell.length_c   1.000
_cell.angle_alpha   90.00
_cell.angle_beta   90.00
_cell.angle_gamma   90.00
#
_symmetry.space_group_name_H-M   'P 1'
#
loop_
_entity.id
_entity.type
_entity.pdbx_description
1 polymer ?
#
loop_
_entity_poly.entity_id
_entity_poly.type
_entity_poly.pdbx_seq_one_letter_code
_entity_poly.pdbx_strand_id
1 'polypeptide(L)'
;MWYRRDNNRMLPLHIGDRMLQVNGSLFIDRARAQDSGKYICIVNNSIGEVRVETELTVYGNLSVSLHPAQLTTESGRSATLNCSVEGYPVHSITWFKDTRHLVTSTRVRLIANQVLHITSVVREDQ
;
A
#
# COMPACT_ATOMS: atom_id res chain seq x y z
N MET A 1 -8.27 8.27 28.42
CA MET A 1 -8.48 6.90 27.90
C MET A 1 -8.40 6.93 26.38
N TRP A 2 -7.86 5.88 25.76
CA TRP A 2 -7.73 5.80 24.31
C TRP A 2 -8.80 4.91 23.67
N TYR A 3 -9.29 5.34 22.50
CA TYR A 3 -10.31 4.64 21.70
C TYR A 3 -9.86 4.57 20.24
N ARG A 4 -10.29 3.53 19.53
CA ARG A 4 -10.17 3.44 18.07
C ARG A 4 -11.47 3.90 17.42
N ARG A 5 -11.41 4.69 16.35
CA ARG A 5 -12.59 5.02 15.56
C ARG A 5 -12.77 4.02 14.42
N ASP A 6 -13.97 3.46 14.33
CA ASP A 6 -14.40 2.57 13.25
C ASP A 6 -15.79 2.99 12.78
N ASN A 7 -15.94 3.38 11.51
CA ASN A 7 -17.21 3.82 10.91
C ASN A 7 -18.01 4.81 11.79
N ASN A 8 -17.36 5.88 12.25
CA ASN A 8 -17.89 6.89 13.19
C ASN A 8 -18.22 6.40 14.62
N ARG A 9 -17.98 5.13 14.95
CA ARG A 9 -18.11 4.61 16.31
C ARG A 9 -16.76 4.63 17.00
N MET A 10 -16.78 4.99 18.29
CA MET A 10 -15.61 4.90 19.15
C MET A 10 -15.63 3.55 19.86
N LEU A 11 -14.64 2.73 19.60
CA LEU A 11 -14.47 1.42 20.21
C LEU A 11 -13.35 1.48 21.25
N PRO A 12 -13.53 0.87 22.43
CA PRO A 12 -12.46 0.78 23.42
C PRO A 12 -11.27 0.04 22.80
N LEU A 13 -10.05 0.50 23.07
CA LEU A 13 -8.86 -0.22 22.62
C LEU A 13 -8.71 -1.53 23.39
N HIS A 14 -8.38 -2.59 22.67
CA HIS A 14 -8.00 -3.87 23.25
C HIS A 14 -6.57 -3.76 23.78
N ILE A 15 -6.43 -3.37 25.06
CA ILE A 15 -5.15 -3.36 25.77
C ILE A 15 -4.70 -4.80 25.98
N GLY A 16 -3.44 -5.09 25.64
CA GLY A 16 -2.86 -6.43 25.69
C GLY A 16 -1.37 -6.39 25.32
N ASP A 17 -0.78 -7.54 25.02
CA ASP A 17 0.69 -7.69 24.87
C ASP A 17 1.34 -6.71 23.87
N ARG A 18 0.60 -6.28 22.84
CA ARG A 18 1.07 -5.31 21.84
C ARG A 18 0.65 -3.88 22.11
N MET A 19 -0.45 -3.65 22.82
CA MET A 19 -1.05 -2.31 22.98
C MET A 19 -1.11 -1.97 24.45
N LEU A 20 -0.34 -0.96 24.85
CA LEU A 20 -0.20 -0.54 26.24
C LEU A 20 -0.57 0.93 26.38
N GLN A 21 -1.25 1.28 27.47
CA GLN A 21 -1.49 2.66 27.85
C GLN A 21 -0.65 3.01 29.08
N VAL A 22 0.31 3.93 28.93
CA VAL A 22 1.23 4.32 30.01
C VAL A 22 1.31 5.84 30.06
N ASN A 23 1.05 6.44 31.22
CA ASN A 23 1.15 7.89 31.46
C ASN A 23 0.40 8.77 30.43
N GLY A 24 -0.78 8.31 29.97
CA GLY A 24 -1.58 9.02 28.98
C GLY A 24 -1.15 8.79 27.52
N SER A 25 -0.05 8.11 27.27
CA SER A 25 0.41 7.71 25.94
C SER A 25 -0.10 6.31 25.56
N LEU A 26 -0.36 6.11 24.27
CA LEU A 26 -0.65 4.81 23.68
C LEU A 26 0.61 4.26 23.00
N PHE A 27 1.04 3.08 23.41
CA PHE A 27 2.16 2.35 22.83
C PHE A 27 1.63 1.16 22.03
N ILE A 28 2.12 1.01 20.80
CA ILE A 28 1.78 -0.10 19.91
C ILE A 28 3.09 -0.79 19.49
N ASP A 29 3.38 -1.95 20.08
CA ASP A 29 4.54 -2.77 19.72
C ASP A 29 4.32 -3.50 18.38
N ARG A 30 5.37 -3.56 17.56
CA ARG A 30 5.38 -4.22 16.25
C ARG A 30 4.16 -3.85 15.38
N ALA A 31 3.91 -2.55 15.21
CA ALA A 31 2.76 -2.02 14.47
C ALA A 31 2.57 -2.72 13.11
N ARG A 32 1.31 -3.03 12.77
CA ARG A 32 0.91 -3.72 11.53
C ARG A 32 0.02 -2.80 10.70
N ALA A 33 -0.14 -3.13 9.42
CA ALA A 33 -1.03 -2.38 8.52
C ALA A 33 -2.44 -2.19 9.10
N GLN A 34 -2.99 -3.22 9.77
CA GLN A 34 -4.31 -3.18 10.40
C GLN A 34 -4.38 -2.28 11.65
N ASP A 35 -3.25 -1.83 12.19
CA ASP A 35 -3.22 -0.85 13.28
C ASP A 35 -3.41 0.58 12.75
N SER A 36 -3.30 0.80 11.43
CA SER A 36 -3.58 2.10 10.83
C SER A 36 -5.02 2.53 11.07
N GLY A 37 -5.22 3.84 11.20
CA GLY A 37 -6.52 4.46 11.37
C GLY A 37 -6.53 5.53 12.46
N LYS A 38 -7.74 5.95 12.83
CA LYS A 38 -7.97 7.07 13.73
C LYS A 38 -8.07 6.62 15.18
N TYR A 39 -7.32 7.30 16.04
CA TYR A 39 -7.29 7.09 17.48
C TYR A 39 -7.74 8.36 18.19
N ILE A 40 -8.50 8.19 19.26
CA ILE A 40 -9.08 9.29 20.02
C ILE A 40 -8.62 9.17 21.47
N CYS A 41 -8.04 10.24 22.00
CA CYS A 41 -7.80 10.37 23.42
C CYS A 41 -8.94 11.18 24.05
N ILE A 42 -9.56 10.61 25.07
CA ILE A 42 -10.62 11.23 25.86
C ILE A 42 -10.10 11.51 27.26
N VAL A 43 -10.21 12.76 27.69
CA VAL A 43 -9.84 13.23 29.02
C VAL A 43 -11.08 13.86 29.66
N ASN A 44 -11.45 13.41 30.85
CA ASN A 44 -12.60 13.95 31.57
C ASN A 44 -12.27 14.24 33.03
N ASN A 45 -13.06 15.14 33.61
CA ASN A 45 -13.11 15.43 35.04
C ASN A 45 -14.58 15.63 35.45
N SER A 46 -14.83 16.08 36.68
CA SER A 46 -16.19 16.29 37.20
C SER A 46 -17.00 17.39 36.49
N ILE A 47 -16.35 18.24 35.70
CA ILE A 47 -16.96 19.42 35.06
C ILE A 47 -17.20 19.15 33.56
N GLY A 48 -16.39 18.29 32.93
CA GLY A 48 -16.57 18.00 31.53
C GLY A 48 -15.58 17.01 30.93
N GLU A 49 -15.62 16.92 29.62
CA GLU A 49 -14.89 15.96 28.82
C GLU A 49 -14.38 16.62 27.53
N VAL A 50 -13.12 16.35 27.21
CA VAL A 50 -12.44 16.81 25.99
C VAL A 50 -11.95 15.61 25.20
N ARG A 51 -12.02 15.71 23.87
CA ARG A 51 -11.58 14.68 22.93
C ARG A 51 -10.58 15.27 21.95
N VAL A 52 -9.52 14.52 21.66
CA VAL A 52 -8.57 14.82 20.58
C VAL A 52 -8.39 13.60 19.70
N GLU A 53 -8.36 13.82 18.38
CA GLU A 53 -8.16 12.78 17.36
C GLU A 53 -6.75 12.88 16.76
N THR A 54 -6.16 11.72 16.46
CA THR A 54 -4.96 11.59 15.64
C THR A 54 -5.12 10.40 14.69
N GLU A 55 -4.37 10.39 13.59
CA GLU A 55 -4.37 9.32 12.61
C GLU A 55 -2.99 8.65 12.56
N LEU A 56 -2.98 7.33 12.73
CA LEU A 56 -1.80 6.50 12.58
C LEU A 56 -1.80 5.89 11.19
N THR A 57 -0.70 6.08 10.46
CA THR A 57 -0.44 5.40 9.18
C THR A 57 0.78 4.51 9.35
N VAL A 58 0.60 3.21 9.18
CA VAL A 58 1.70 2.23 9.27
C VAL A 58 2.28 1.97 7.89
N TYR A 59 3.57 2.22 7.74
CA TYR A 59 4.32 2.02 6.50
C TYR A 59 4.90 0.61 6.47
N GLY A 60 4.95 0.02 5.27
CA GLY A 60 5.49 -1.33 5.05
C GLY A 60 6.52 -1.33 3.93
N ASN A 61 7.47 -2.26 3.99
CA ASN A 61 8.40 -2.48 2.89
C ASN A 61 7.66 -2.82 1.60
N LEU A 62 8.17 -2.34 0.46
CA LEU A 62 7.68 -2.71 -0.85
C LEU A 62 8.29 -4.05 -1.28
N SER A 63 7.45 -4.99 -1.68
CA SER A 63 7.85 -6.19 -2.43
C SER A 63 7.34 -6.08 -3.85
N VAL A 64 8.13 -6.53 -4.82
CA VAL A 64 7.78 -6.47 -6.25
C VAL A 64 7.94 -7.85 -6.86
N SER A 65 7.00 -8.24 -7.71
CA SER A 65 7.06 -9.47 -8.49
C SER A 65 6.61 -9.24 -9.93
N LEU A 66 7.31 -9.87 -10.88
CA LEU A 66 7.00 -9.81 -12.30
C LEU A 66 6.47 -11.16 -12.79
N HIS A 67 5.34 -11.14 -13.48
CA HIS A 67 4.68 -12.34 -13.98
C HIS A 67 4.27 -12.23 -15.46
N PRO A 68 4.66 -13.21 -16.32
CA PRO A 68 5.67 -14.23 -16.03
C PRO A 68 7.08 -13.62 -15.89
N ALA A 69 7.98 -14.31 -15.19
CA ALA A 69 9.38 -13.88 -15.05
C ALA A 69 10.14 -13.92 -16.38
N GLN A 70 9.73 -14.82 -17.28
CA GLN A 70 10.21 -14.91 -18.64
C GLN A 70 9.02 -15.24 -19.56
N LEU A 71 8.92 -14.52 -20.67
CA LEU A 71 7.89 -14.75 -21.68
C LEU A 71 8.55 -15.02 -23.02
N THR A 72 8.12 -16.08 -23.69
CA THR A 72 8.49 -16.37 -25.07
C THR A 72 7.22 -16.48 -25.88
N THR A 73 7.14 -15.77 -27.00
CA THR A 73 5.98 -15.73 -27.88
C THR A 73 6.44 -15.61 -29.33
N GLU A 74 5.56 -15.98 -30.26
CA GLU A 74 5.83 -15.84 -31.69
C GLU A 74 5.73 -14.38 -32.14
N SER A 75 6.51 -14.02 -33.17
CA SER A 75 6.40 -12.71 -33.80
C SER A 75 4.97 -12.45 -34.29
N GLY A 76 4.47 -11.24 -34.07
CA GLY A 76 3.09 -10.85 -34.42
C GLY A 76 2.04 -11.22 -33.37
N ARG A 77 2.36 -12.03 -32.36
CA ARG A 77 1.47 -12.29 -31.21
C ARG A 77 1.53 -11.17 -30.19
N SER A 78 0.59 -11.14 -29.24
CA SER A 78 0.66 -10.23 -28.11
C SER A 78 1.48 -10.81 -26.96
N ALA A 79 2.06 -9.93 -26.15
CA ALA A 79 2.75 -10.24 -24.92
C ALA A 79 2.16 -9.40 -23.78
N THR A 80 2.06 -10.00 -22.59
CA THR A 80 1.57 -9.33 -21.39
C THR A 80 2.46 -9.68 -20.21
N LEU A 81 2.94 -8.66 -19.51
CA LEU A 81 3.75 -8.76 -18.30
C LEU A 81 3.04 -7.97 -17.19
N ASN A 82 2.94 -8.54 -16.00
CA ASN A 82 2.32 -7.92 -14.84
C ASN A 82 3.38 -7.65 -13.76
N CYS A 83 3.47 -6.41 -13.30
CA CYS A 83 4.26 -5.97 -12.17
C CYS A 83 3.34 -5.82 -10.95
N SER A 84 3.38 -6.81 -10.05
CA SER A 84 2.62 -6.79 -8.81
C SER A 84 3.49 -6.23 -7.69
N VAL A 85 2.97 -5.23 -6.99
CA VAL A 85 3.65 -4.55 -5.88
C VAL A 85 2.82 -4.73 -4.62
N GLU A 86 3.43 -5.18 -3.53
CA GLU A 86 2.83 -5.19 -2.20
C GLU A 86 3.58 -4.22 -1.29
N GLY A 87 2.90 -3.76 -0.23
CA GLY A 87 3.45 -2.78 0.70
C GLY A 87 2.81 -1.40 0.54
N TYR A 88 3.21 -0.45 1.40
CA TYR A 88 2.59 0.87 1.45
C TYR A 88 3.57 1.94 1.96
N PRO A 89 3.57 3.15 1.36
CA PRO A 89 2.81 3.56 0.19
C PRO A 89 3.54 3.19 -1.11
N VAL A 90 2.77 2.80 -2.11
CA VAL A 90 3.26 2.68 -3.48
C VAL A 90 3.16 4.05 -4.14
N HIS A 91 4.29 4.66 -4.48
CA HIS A 91 4.31 6.01 -5.07
C HIS A 91 4.07 5.98 -6.58
N SER A 92 4.81 5.15 -7.30
CA SER A 92 4.69 5.00 -8.75
C SER A 92 5.27 3.66 -9.20
N ILE A 93 4.78 3.16 -10.34
CA ILE A 93 5.32 2.00 -11.04
C ILE A 93 5.77 2.47 -12.42
N THR A 94 7.04 2.23 -12.73
CA THR A 94 7.66 2.65 -13.99
C THR A 94 8.25 1.43 -14.69
N TRP A 95 7.98 1.33 -15.98
CA TRP A 95 8.49 0.26 -16.83
C TRP A 95 9.75 0.70 -17.56
N PHE A 96 10.72 -0.19 -17.58
CA PHE A 96 11.95 -0.03 -18.32
C PHE A 96 12.09 -1.18 -19.31
N LYS A 97 12.61 -0.86 -20.49
CA LYS A 97 13.17 -1.84 -21.41
C LYS A 97 14.67 -1.68 -21.35
N ASP A 98 15.36 -2.75 -20.99
CA ASP A 98 16.79 -2.75 -20.66
C ASP A 98 17.10 -1.73 -19.55
N THR A 99 17.52 -0.52 -19.91
CA THR A 99 17.89 0.57 -19.00
C THR A 99 17.15 1.87 -19.30
N ARG A 100 16.23 1.86 -20.27
CA ARG A 100 15.53 3.07 -20.74
C ARG A 100 14.07 3.03 -20.34
N HIS A 101 13.54 4.19 -19.99
CA HIS A 101 12.12 4.35 -19.76
C HIS A 101 11.35 3.84 -20.98
N LEU A 102 10.40 2.95 -20.73
CA LEU A 102 9.55 2.43 -21.77
C LEU A 102 8.65 3.54 -22.30
N VAL A 103 8.73 3.80 -23.61
CA VAL A 103 7.88 4.78 -24.28
C VAL A 103 6.62 4.08 -24.77
N THR A 104 5.46 4.54 -24.31
CA THR A 104 4.16 4.01 -24.73
C THR A 104 3.85 4.41 -26.17
N SER A 105 3.16 3.53 -26.90
CA SER A 105 2.72 3.74 -28.29
C SER A 105 1.38 3.06 -28.54
N THR A 106 0.91 3.05 -29.80
CA THR A 106 -0.28 2.28 -30.19
C THR A 106 -0.11 0.79 -29.91
N ARG A 107 1.12 0.30 -30.00
CA ARG A 107 1.54 -1.10 -29.85
C ARG A 107 1.94 -1.47 -28.42
N VAL A 108 2.62 -0.57 -27.73
CA VAL A 108 3.14 -0.76 -26.36
C VAL A 108 2.31 0.06 -25.38
N ARG A 109 1.55 -0.60 -24.50
CA ARG A 109 0.58 0.03 -23.60
C ARG A 109 0.83 -0.36 -22.15
N LEU A 110 0.61 0.59 -21.25
CA LEU A 110 0.56 0.36 -19.81
C LEU A 110 -0.88 0.44 -19.34
N ILE A 111 -1.37 -0.61 -18.68
CA ILE A 111 -2.70 -0.67 -18.08
C ILE A 111 -2.54 -0.47 -16.57
N ALA A 112 -3.14 0.60 -16.05
CA ALA A 112 -3.02 1.02 -14.64
C ALA A 112 -1.57 1.11 -14.13
N ASN A 113 -0.59 1.32 -15.02
CA ASN A 113 0.86 1.27 -14.78
C ASN A 113 1.40 -0.08 -14.25
N GLN A 114 0.55 -1.05 -13.93
CA GLN A 114 0.92 -2.37 -13.42
C GLN A 114 1.12 -3.40 -14.52
N VAL A 115 0.42 -3.28 -15.64
CA VAL A 115 0.48 -4.27 -16.72
C VAL A 115 1.07 -3.66 -17.97
N LEU A 116 2.17 -4.24 -18.44
CA LEU A 116 2.73 -3.96 -19.76
C LEU A 116 2.09 -4.91 -20.78
N HIS A 117 1.41 -4.33 -21.76
CA HIS A 117 0.82 -5.04 -22.88
C HIS A 117 1.44 -4.60 -24.19
N ILE A 118 1.99 -5.54 -24.94
CA ILE A 118 2.60 -5.31 -26.26
C ILE A 118 1.79 -6.09 -27.29
N THR A 119 1.20 -5.42 -28.27
CA THR A 119 0.59 -6.08 -29.44
C THR A 119 1.63 -6.33 -30.52
N SER A 120 1.41 -7.32 -31.38
CA SER A 120 2.27 -7.62 -32.54
C SER A 120 3.78 -7.55 -32.21
N VAL A 121 4.23 -8.42 -31.31
CA VAL A 121 5.61 -8.48 -30.82
C VAL A 121 6.59 -8.69 -31.98
N VAL A 122 7.71 -7.97 -31.97
CA VAL A 122 8.78 -8.03 -32.99
C VAL A 122 10.13 -8.34 -32.34
N ARG A 123 11.16 -8.64 -33.15
CA ARG A 123 12.50 -8.98 -32.62
C ARG A 123 13.13 -7.85 -31.81
N GLU A 124 12.81 -6.61 -32.14
CA GLU A 124 13.29 -5.42 -31.42
C GLU A 124 12.69 -5.29 -30.01
N ASP A 125 11.64 -6.06 -29.69
CA ASP A 125 11.03 -6.08 -28.35
C ASP A 125 11.77 -6.99 -27.36
N GLN A 126 12.74 -7.78 -27.82
CA GLN A 126 13.60 -8.61 -26.97
C GLN A 126 14.43 -7.77 -26.00
#